data_AF-A0A521LDQ2-F1
#
_entry.id   AF-A0A521LDQ2-F1
#
_cell.length_a   1.000
_cell.length_b   1.000
_cell.length_c   1.000
_cell.angle_alpha   90.00
_cell.angle_beta   90.00
_cell.angle_gamma   90.00
#
_symmetry.space_group_name_H-M   'P 1'
#
loop_
_entity.id
_entity.type
_entity.pdbx_description
1 polymer ?
#
loop_
_entity_poly.entity_id
_entity_poly.type
_entity_poly.pdbx_seq_one_letter_code
_entity_poly.pdbx_strand_id
1 'polypeptide(L)'
;TYVRLKQTALAPRNLLNAPDAAERTALEAFADPSYPREKVISEVTAKSGALRLMFPLYTTRKCLDCHGEPKGEPDQTGYPREGLRLGQNAGAISVVIPIRP
;
A
#
# COMPACT_ATOMS: atom_id res chain seq x y z
N THR A 1 23.86 -1.61 3.66
CA THR A 1 22.97 -1.72 2.50
C THR A 1 21.88 -2.67 2.84
N TYR A 2 20.69 -2.14 3.13
CA TYR A 2 19.60 -2.92 3.68
C TYR A 2 18.40 -2.78 2.77
N VAL A 3 17.63 -3.86 2.66
CA VAL A 3 16.31 -3.80 2.05
C VAL A 3 15.42 -2.95 2.96
N ARG A 4 14.74 -1.97 2.39
CA ARG A 4 13.75 -1.18 3.12
C ARG A 4 12.37 -1.69 2.77
N LEU A 5 11.56 -1.97 3.78
CA LEU A 5 10.16 -2.36 3.64
C LEU A 5 9.30 -1.32 4.35
N LYS A 6 8.22 -0.92 3.69
CA LYS A 6 7.27 0.06 4.23
C LYS A 6 5.86 -0.27 3.77
N GLN A 7 4.91 -0.25 4.70
CA GLN A 7 3.49 -0.18 4.34
C GLN A 7 3.15 1.23 3.89
N THR A 8 2.37 1.38 2.83
CA THR A 8 2.01 2.69 2.30
C THR A 8 0.57 2.67 1.77
N ALA A 9 -0.17 3.76 1.98
CA ALA A 9 -1.56 3.89 1.55
C ALA A 9 -1.90 5.35 1.30
N LEU A 10 -2.90 5.64 0.45
CA LEU A 10 -3.27 7.03 0.12
C LEU A 10 -3.83 7.80 1.33
N ALA A 11 -4.50 7.10 2.25
CA ALA A 11 -5.03 7.63 3.50
C ALA A 11 -4.69 6.67 4.65
N PRO A 12 -3.44 6.66 5.13
CA PRO A 12 -2.99 5.68 6.12
C PRO A 12 -3.40 6.10 7.53
N ARG A 13 -3.72 5.12 8.38
CA ARG A 13 -3.96 5.33 9.81
C ARG A 13 -2.72 5.86 10.54
N ASN A 14 -1.56 5.26 10.24
CA ASN A 14 -0.26 5.76 10.71
C ASN A 14 0.33 6.71 9.68
N LEU A 15 0.50 7.98 10.03
CA LEU A 15 1.01 9.01 9.13
C LEU A 15 2.44 8.72 8.61
N LEU A 16 3.23 7.90 9.32
CA LEU A 16 4.55 7.46 8.83
C LEU A 16 4.46 6.58 7.56
N ASN A 17 3.27 6.04 7.28
CA ASN A 17 2.98 5.27 6.07
C ASN A 17 2.45 6.16 4.92
N ALA A 18 2.49 7.49 5.06
CA ALA A 18 2.13 8.40 3.96
C ALA A 18 3.05 8.16 2.75
N PRO A 19 2.50 8.14 1.52
CA PRO A 19 3.26 7.75 0.34
C PRO A 19 4.24 8.83 -0.09
N ASP A 20 5.42 8.40 -0.54
CA ASP A 20 6.26 9.25 -1.39
C ASP A 20 5.65 9.38 -2.80
N ALA A 21 6.28 10.17 -3.68
CA ALA A 21 5.77 10.40 -5.03
C ALA A 21 5.66 9.10 -5.88
N ALA A 22 6.62 8.17 -5.74
CA ALA A 22 6.59 6.91 -6.48
C ALA A 22 5.53 5.96 -5.92
N GLU A 23 5.41 5.90 -4.59
CA GLU A 23 4.39 5.11 -3.91
C GLU A 23 2.98 5.61 -4.25
N ARG A 24 2.77 6.92 -4.31
CA ARG A 24 1.48 7.51 -4.67
C ARG A 24 1.05 7.10 -6.08
N THR A 25 1.92 7.23 -7.07
CA THR A 25 1.63 6.83 -8.46
C THR A 25 1.26 5.34 -8.54
N ALA A 26 2.00 4.48 -7.84
CA ALA A 26 1.69 3.06 -7.79
C ALA A 26 0.35 2.76 -7.09
N LEU A 27 0.05 3.44 -5.99
CA LEU A 27 -1.22 3.30 -5.27
C LEU A 27 -2.41 3.76 -6.11
N GLU A 28 -2.27 4.85 -6.86
CA GLU A 28 -3.31 5.33 -7.78
C GLU A 28 -3.56 4.30 -8.89
N ALA A 29 -2.50 3.69 -9.43
CA ALA A 29 -2.64 2.59 -10.39
C ALA A 29 -3.35 1.36 -9.76
N PHE A 30 -3.01 0.97 -8.54
CA PHE A 30 -3.67 -0.15 -7.86
C PHE A 30 -5.12 0.12 -7.43
N ALA A 31 -5.50 1.40 -7.28
CA ALA A 31 -6.87 1.79 -7.00
C ALA A 31 -7.77 1.71 -8.24
N ASP A 32 -7.18 1.73 -9.45
CA ASP A 32 -7.91 1.57 -10.70
C ASP A 32 -8.46 0.12 -10.84
N PRO A 33 -9.79 -0.07 -10.99
CA PRO A 33 -10.38 -1.39 -11.17
C PRO A 33 -9.88 -2.17 -12.39
N SER A 34 -9.33 -1.50 -13.40
CA SER A 34 -8.76 -2.11 -14.59
C SER A 34 -7.36 -2.68 -14.36
N TYR A 35 -6.69 -2.30 -13.26
CA TYR A 35 -5.36 -2.81 -12.96
C TYR A 35 -5.42 -4.29 -12.56
N PRO A 36 -4.55 -5.17 -13.12
CA PRO A 36 -4.56 -6.58 -12.76
C PRO A 36 -4.16 -6.77 -11.28
N ARG A 37 -5.06 -7.33 -10.47
CA ARG A 37 -4.90 -7.41 -8.99
C ARG A 37 -3.59 -8.04 -8.50
N GLU A 38 -3.03 -9.01 -9.22
CA GLU A 38 -1.83 -9.71 -8.76
C GLU A 38 -0.53 -9.16 -9.36
N LYS A 39 -0.63 -8.07 -10.13
CA LYS A 39 0.53 -7.50 -10.81
C LYS A 39 1.30 -6.57 -9.87
N VAL A 40 2.58 -6.87 -9.70
CA VAL A 40 3.55 -6.04 -8.99
C VAL A 40 4.05 -4.95 -9.93
N ILE A 41 4.23 -3.73 -9.42
CA ILE A 41 4.97 -2.68 -10.13
C ILE A 41 6.43 -2.80 -9.73
N SER A 42 7.32 -2.89 -10.72
CA SER A 42 8.77 -2.86 -10.53
C SER A 42 9.37 -1.65 -11.26
N GLU A 43 10.21 -0.90 -10.56
CA GLU A 43 10.94 0.24 -11.12
C GLU A 43 12.41 0.14 -10.75
N VAL A 44 13.29 0.20 -11.75
CA VAL A 44 14.74 0.32 -11.54
C VAL A 44 15.11 1.79 -11.69
N THR A 45 15.63 2.36 -10.62
CA THR A 45 16.06 3.76 -10.62
C THR A 45 17.57 3.83 -10.84
N ALA A 46 17.98 4.07 -12.10
CA ALA A 46 19.40 4.16 -12.48
C ALA A 46 20.17 5.20 -11.63
N LYS A 47 19.50 6.26 -11.19
CA LYS A 47 20.07 7.33 -10.37
C LYS A 47 20.34 6.93 -8.91
N SER A 48 19.61 5.96 -8.37
CA SER A 48 19.76 5.50 -6.96
C SER A 48 20.38 4.11 -6.83
N GLY A 49 20.64 3.41 -7.94
CA GLY A 49 21.14 2.03 -7.90
C GLY A 49 20.22 1.15 -7.06
N ALA A 50 18.91 1.25 -7.26
CA ALA A 50 17.93 0.53 -6.46
C ALA A 50 16.76 0.02 -7.30
N LEU A 51 16.31 -1.19 -6.98
CA LEU A 51 15.06 -1.78 -7.43
C LEU A 51 13.98 -1.46 -6.41
N ARG A 52 12.89 -0.84 -6.85
CA ARG A 52 11.67 -0.71 -6.07
C ARG A 52 10.63 -1.71 -6.58
N LEU A 53 10.02 -2.42 -5.64
CA LEU A 53 8.86 -3.28 -5.89
C LEU A 53 7.69 -2.75 -5.07
N MET A 54 6.52 -2.68 -5.69
CA MET A 54 5.27 -2.29 -5.05
C MET A 54 4.27 -3.44 -5.15
N PHE A 55 3.94 -4.01 -4.00
CA PHE A 55 2.99 -5.12 -3.89
C PHE A 55 1.63 -4.58 -3.44
N PRO A 56 0.57 -4.69 -4.24
CA PRO A 56 -0.73 -4.16 -3.86
C PRO A 56 -1.34 -4.98 -2.72
N LEU A 57 -2.08 -4.31 -1.84
CA LEU A 57 -2.88 -4.93 -0.80
C LEU A 57 -4.36 -4.71 -1.10
N TYR A 58 -5.07 -5.75 -1.51
CA TYR A 58 -6.53 -5.70 -1.66
C TYR A 58 -7.19 -6.29 -0.42
N THR A 59 -8.25 -5.65 0.05
CA THR A 59 -8.97 -6.06 1.25
C THR A 59 -9.56 -7.46 1.09
N THR A 60 -9.32 -8.27 2.11
CA THR A 60 -10.00 -9.57 2.31
C THR A 60 -11.06 -9.41 3.40
N ARG A 61 -11.89 -10.44 3.63
CA ARG A 61 -12.92 -10.41 4.69
C ARG A 61 -12.34 -10.07 6.06
N LYS A 62 -11.20 -10.67 6.43
CA LYS A 62 -10.51 -10.41 7.71
C LYS A 62 -10.01 -8.97 7.85
N CYS A 63 -9.69 -8.30 6.74
CA CYS A 63 -9.30 -6.88 6.80
C CYS A 63 -10.48 -6.00 7.26
N LEU A 64 -11.70 -6.39 6.92
CA LEU A 64 -12.90 -5.59 7.18
C LEU A 64 -13.32 -5.60 8.65
N ASP A 65 -12.84 -6.56 9.44
CA ASP A 65 -13.07 -6.61 10.89
C ASP A 65 -12.59 -5.34 11.60
N CYS A 66 -11.55 -4.67 11.05
CA CYS A 66 -11.01 -3.41 11.58
C CYS A 66 -11.01 -2.23 10.60
N HIS A 67 -11.02 -2.48 9.29
CA HIS A 67 -10.89 -1.42 8.28
C HIS A 67 -12.18 -1.19 7.48
N GLY A 68 -13.24 -1.98 7.75
CA GLY A 68 -14.47 -1.99 6.99
C GLY A 68 -15.36 -0.77 7.18
N GLU A 69 -16.56 -0.82 6.63
CA GLU A 69 -17.61 0.17 6.89
C GLU A 69 -18.28 -0.06 8.28
N PRO A 70 -18.95 0.95 8.84
CA PRO A 70 -18.95 2.35 8.43
C PRO A 70 -17.62 3.06 8.77
N LYS A 71 -17.21 4.00 7.91
CA LYS A 71 -16.00 4.81 8.10
C LYS A 71 -16.12 5.68 9.36
N GLY A 72 -15.04 5.77 10.13
CA GLY A 72 -14.95 6.65 11.30
C GLY A 72 -15.43 6.01 12.60
N GLU A 73 -16.24 4.95 12.55
CA GLU A 73 -16.62 4.20 13.74
C GLU A 73 -15.40 3.45 14.33
N PRO A 74 -15.32 3.27 15.66
CA PRO A 74 -14.24 2.50 16.27
C PRO A 74 -14.23 1.04 15.81
N ASP A 75 -13.04 0.51 15.56
CA ASP A 75 -12.80 -0.92 15.43
C ASP A 75 -12.63 -1.61 16.78
N GLN A 76 -12.43 -2.93 16.76
CA GLN A 76 -12.21 -3.75 17.96
C GLN A 76 -10.98 -3.35 18.79
N THR A 77 -10.08 -2.54 18.21
CA THR A 77 -8.87 -2.00 18.88
C THR A 77 -9.04 -0.52 19.29
N GLY A 78 -10.20 0.08 19.03
CA GLY A 78 -10.53 1.46 19.40
C GLY A 78 -10.15 2.53 18.38
N TYR A 79 -9.64 2.16 17.20
CA TYR A 79 -9.27 3.12 16.15
C TYR A 79 -10.39 3.31 15.13
N PRO A 80 -10.52 4.49 14.51
CA PRO A 80 -11.55 4.73 13.50
C PRO A 80 -11.30 3.86 12.27
N ARG A 81 -12.35 3.19 11.80
CA ARG A 81 -12.34 2.40 10.57
C ARG A 81 -12.17 3.29 9.34
N GLU A 82 -11.49 2.76 8.33
CA GLU A 82 -11.23 3.44 7.05
C GLU A 82 -12.42 3.40 6.09
N GLY A 83 -13.39 2.51 6.31
CA GLY A 83 -14.56 2.36 5.43
C GLY A 83 -14.28 1.57 4.17
N LEU A 84 -13.35 0.62 4.21
CA LEU A 84 -13.00 -0.19 3.05
C LEU A 84 -14.08 -1.23 2.73
N ARG A 85 -14.21 -1.60 1.46
CA ARG A 85 -15.05 -2.71 1.00
C ARG A 85 -14.22 -3.86 0.48
N LEU A 86 -14.78 -5.07 0.47
CA LEU A 86 -14.09 -6.29 -0.01
C LEU A 86 -13.52 -6.10 -1.42
N GLY A 87 -12.24 -6.42 -1.60
CA GLY A 87 -11.52 -6.30 -2.87
C GLY A 87 -11.06 -4.88 -3.24
N GLN A 88 -11.37 -3.86 -2.43
CA GLN A 88 -10.82 -2.51 -2.59
C GLN A 88 -9.32 -2.50 -2.27
N ASN A 89 -8.53 -1.68 -2.97
CA ASN A 89 -7.14 -1.45 -2.59
C ASN A 89 -7.07 -0.76 -1.21
N ALA A 90 -6.32 -1.35 -0.28
CA ALA A 90 -6.08 -0.87 1.07
C ALA A 90 -4.70 -0.20 1.22
N GLY A 91 -3.89 -0.20 0.16
CA GLY A 91 -2.50 0.22 0.20
C GLY A 91 -1.58 -0.72 -0.60
N ALA A 92 -0.30 -0.68 -0.25
CA ALA A 92 0.75 -1.51 -0.82
C ALA A 92 1.90 -1.73 0.17
N ILE A 93 2.72 -2.75 -0.10
CA ILE A 93 4.06 -2.89 0.49
C ILE A 93 5.09 -2.37 -0.52
N SER A 94 5.83 -1.35 -0.10
CA SER A 94 6.94 -0.74 -0.80
C SER A 94 8.24 -1.41 -0.35
N VAL A 95 8.93 -2.08 -1.28
CA VAL A 95 10.21 -2.75 -1.03
C VAL A 95 11.27 -2.08 -1.88
N VAL A 96 12.31 -1.53 -1.23
CA VAL A 96 13.45 -0.93 -1.93
C VAL A 96 14.69 -1.76 -1.66
N ILE A 97 15.21 -2.39 -2.70
CA ILE A 97 16.41 -3.23 -2.70
C ILE A 97 17.52 -2.44 -3.36
N PRO A 98 18.60 -2.07 -2.65
CA PRO A 98 19.75 -1.47 -3.29
C PRO A 98 20.44 -2.51 -4.18
N ILE A 99 20.67 -2.17 -5.44
CA ILE A 99 21.44 -2.94 -6.41
C ILE A 99 22.84 -2.33 -6.43
N ARG A 100 23.80 -3.04 -5.85
CA ARG A 100 25.21 -2.74 -6.09
C ARG A 100 25.70 -3.62 -7.26
N PRO A 101 26.55 -3.10 -8.15
CA PRO A 101 27.42 -3.96 -8.92
C PRO A 101 28.38 -4.74 -8.01
#